data_AF-A0A7V8Y508-F1
#
_entry.id   AF-A0A7V8Y508-F1
#
_cell.length_a   1.000
_cell.length_b   1.000
_cell.length_c   1.000
_cell.angle_alpha   90.00
_cell.angle_beta   90.00
_cell.angle_gamma   90.00
#
_symmetry.space_group_name_H-M   'P 1'
#
loop_
_entity.id
_entity.type
_entity.pdbx_description
1 polymer ?
#
loop_
_entity_poly.entity_id
_entity_poly.type
_entity_poly.pdbx_seq_one_letter_code
_entity_poly.pdbx_strand_id
1 'polypeptide(L)'
;MVLTGVNLPSRSAYDAGDYIVAEEALLATLPTLYEWAGGAAAFDRLTEVFYRHVHADPVLSPVFAHVGPEHAHNVALWLGEVCGGPPAYTDEHGGYPAMLRHHIGLSITPEQRARWAALIADAADEAGLPDDPEFRSAFVAYVEWGSRIGMVNSQPGTTPPAAAPVPRWGWGEAPPYNPD
;
A
#
# COMPACT_ATOMS: atom_id res chain seq x y z
N MET A 1 16.76 -7.65 -24.58
CA MET A 1 15.54 -7.91 -25.38
C MET A 1 14.84 -6.56 -25.55
N VAL A 2 15.00 -5.94 -26.71
CA VAL A 2 14.45 -4.60 -27.01
C VAL A 2 13.12 -4.83 -27.73
N LEU A 3 12.01 -4.41 -27.12
CA LEU A 3 10.70 -4.44 -27.79
C LEU A 3 10.53 -3.12 -28.56
N THR A 4 10.71 -3.19 -29.87
CA THR A 4 10.31 -2.15 -30.81
C THR A 4 8.83 -2.30 -31.17
N GLY A 5 8.10 -1.18 -31.19
CA GLY A 5 7.04 -0.96 -32.18
C GLY A 5 5.59 -1.14 -31.71
N VAL A 6 5.10 -0.23 -30.86
CA VAL A 6 3.69 0.16 -30.90
C VAL A 6 3.62 1.43 -31.74
N ASN A 7 2.99 1.36 -32.90
CA ASN A 7 2.75 2.52 -33.76
C ASN A 7 1.61 3.33 -33.15
N LEU A 8 1.93 4.29 -32.29
CA LEU A 8 0.95 5.26 -31.78
C LEU A 8 0.58 6.24 -32.92
N PRO A 9 -0.70 6.58 -33.09
CA PRO A 9 -1.11 7.57 -34.07
C PRO A 9 -0.43 8.92 -33.80
N SER A 10 -0.12 9.65 -34.88
CA SER A 10 0.58 10.93 -34.82
C SER A 10 -0.12 11.93 -33.90
N ARG A 11 0.68 12.60 -33.07
CA ARG A 11 0.39 13.56 -31.98
C ARG A 11 -0.43 14.82 -32.35
N SER A 12 -1.18 14.84 -33.45
CA SER A 12 -1.64 16.08 -34.11
C SER A 12 -3.16 16.21 -34.29
N ALA A 13 -4.00 15.49 -33.55
CA ALA A 13 -5.46 15.54 -33.76
C ALA A 13 -6.32 15.88 -32.53
N TYR A 14 -5.74 16.06 -31.34
CA TYR A 14 -6.51 16.39 -30.12
C TYR A 14 -5.81 17.47 -29.31
N ASP A 15 -6.56 18.43 -28.79
CA ASP A 15 -6.04 19.45 -27.86
C ASP A 15 -5.69 18.79 -26.52
N ALA A 16 -4.76 19.37 -25.75
CA ALA A 16 -4.31 18.81 -24.46
C ALA A 16 -5.48 18.56 -23.48
N GLY A 17 -6.54 19.35 -23.58
CA GLY A 17 -7.77 19.17 -22.80
C GLY A 17 -8.55 17.90 -23.14
N ASP A 18 -8.56 17.46 -24.40
CA ASP A 18 -9.29 16.26 -24.82
C ASP A 18 -8.58 14.97 -24.35
N TYR A 19 -7.24 15.00 -24.25
CA TYR A 19 -6.47 13.88 -23.70
C TYR A 19 -6.68 13.73 -22.19
N ILE A 20 -6.70 14.83 -21.44
CA ILE A 20 -6.90 14.81 -19.98
C ILE A 20 -8.29 14.24 -19.64
N VAL A 21 -9.33 14.68 -20.35
CA VAL A 21 -10.70 14.18 -20.13
C VAL A 21 -10.83 12.69 -20.50
N ALA A 22 -10.14 12.24 -21.56
CA ALA A 22 -10.13 10.82 -21.95
C ALA A 22 -9.33 9.95 -20.96
N GLU A 23 -8.24 10.46 -20.39
CA GLU A 23 -7.44 9.80 -19.36
C GLU A 23 -8.19 9.67 -18.03
N GLU A 24 -8.83 10.74 -17.56
CA GLU A 24 -9.69 10.71 -16.37
C GLU A 24 -10.88 9.75 -16.54
N ALA A 25 -11.51 9.75 -17.72
CA ALA A 25 -12.60 8.82 -18.02
C ALA A 25 -12.14 7.36 -18.10
N LEU A 26 -10.93 7.10 -18.62
CA LEU A 26 -10.36 5.76 -18.66
C LEU A 26 -10.04 5.26 -17.24
N LEU A 27 -9.37 6.08 -16.41
CA LEU A 27 -9.08 5.77 -15.02
C LEU A 27 -10.35 5.49 -14.20
N ALA A 28 -11.43 6.24 -14.47
CA ALA A 28 -12.74 6.01 -13.83
C ALA A 28 -13.42 4.68 -14.22
N THR A 29 -12.97 4.03 -15.28
CA THR A 29 -13.48 2.71 -15.71
C THR A 29 -12.60 1.54 -15.29
N LEU A 30 -11.38 1.81 -14.82
CA LEU A 30 -10.51 0.76 -14.31
C LEU A 30 -11.01 0.26 -12.95
N PRO A 31 -10.93 -1.05 -12.69
CA PRO A 31 -11.16 -1.54 -11.34
C PRO A 31 -10.11 -0.93 -10.39
N THR A 32 -10.52 -0.73 -9.14
CA THR A 32 -9.59 -0.40 -8.07
C THR A 32 -8.57 -1.53 -7.88
N LEU A 33 -7.43 -1.23 -7.25
CA LEU A 33 -6.47 -2.27 -6.85
C LEU A 33 -7.14 -3.30 -5.94
N TYR A 34 -8.06 -2.86 -5.09
CA TYR A 34 -8.84 -3.74 -4.22
C TYR A 34 -9.69 -4.74 -4.99
N GLU A 35 -10.45 -4.28 -5.99
CA GLU A 35 -11.26 -5.15 -6.84
C GLU A 35 -10.38 -6.08 -7.67
N TRP A 36 -9.29 -5.56 -8.25
CA TRP A 36 -8.35 -6.35 -9.05
C TRP A 36 -7.67 -7.46 -8.24
N ALA A 37 -7.31 -7.17 -6.98
CA ALA A 37 -6.72 -8.16 -6.07
C ALA A 37 -7.68 -9.29 -5.68
N GLY A 38 -8.99 -9.11 -5.84
CA GLY A 38 -10.02 -10.04 -5.38
C GLY A 38 -10.68 -9.66 -4.05
N GLY A 39 -10.60 -8.39 -3.65
CA GLY A 39 -11.29 -7.81 -2.51
C GLY A 39 -10.78 -8.27 -1.14
N ALA A 40 -11.62 -8.13 -0.10
CA ALA A 40 -11.26 -8.37 1.30
C ALA A 40 -10.59 -9.74 1.52
N ALA A 41 -11.16 -10.79 0.92
CA ALA A 41 -10.63 -12.14 1.05
C ALA A 41 -9.19 -12.27 0.55
N ALA A 42 -8.76 -11.46 -0.44
CA ALA A 42 -7.38 -11.46 -0.91
C ALA A 42 -6.42 -10.78 0.08
N PHE A 43 -6.83 -9.65 0.68
CA PHE A 43 -6.02 -8.96 1.68
C PHE A 43 -5.94 -9.73 3.00
N ASP A 44 -7.01 -10.42 3.41
CA ASP A 44 -6.97 -11.31 4.57
C ASP A 44 -5.96 -12.45 4.37
N ARG A 45 -5.98 -13.11 3.20
CA ARG A 45 -4.99 -14.14 2.86
C ARG A 45 -3.57 -13.57 2.84
N LEU A 46 -3.38 -12.40 2.24
CA LEU A 46 -2.09 -11.71 2.21
C LEU A 46 -1.54 -11.50 3.61
N THR A 47 -2.33 -10.90 4.52
CA THR A 47 -1.83 -10.57 5.85
C THR A 47 -1.67 -11.81 6.71
N GLU A 48 -2.50 -12.84 6.56
CA GLU A 48 -2.30 -14.13 7.24
C GLU A 48 -0.95 -14.77 6.86
N VAL A 49 -0.66 -14.85 5.56
CA VAL A 49 0.62 -15.35 5.04
C VAL A 49 1.77 -14.48 5.52
N PHE A 50 1.63 -13.17 5.38
CA PHE A 50 2.66 -12.20 5.76
C PHE A 50 3.00 -12.28 7.25
N TYR A 51 2.03 -12.30 8.14
CA TYR A 51 2.29 -12.33 9.58
C TYR A 51 2.85 -13.68 10.04
N ARG A 52 2.50 -14.79 9.38
CA ARG A 52 3.19 -16.07 9.60
C ARG A 52 4.70 -15.95 9.37
N HIS A 53 5.12 -15.26 8.30
CA HIS A 53 6.53 -15.01 8.01
C HIS A 53 7.15 -13.98 8.96
N VAL A 54 6.46 -12.88 9.28
CA VAL A 54 6.91 -11.86 10.24
C VAL A 54 7.24 -12.46 11.60
N HIS A 55 6.39 -13.36 12.12
CA HIS A 55 6.61 -13.98 13.43
C HIS A 55 7.78 -14.98 13.42
N ALA A 56 8.11 -15.57 12.28
CA ALA A 56 9.27 -16.43 12.09
C ALA A 56 10.57 -15.66 11.80
N ASP A 57 10.46 -14.37 11.45
CA ASP A 57 11.59 -13.55 11.04
C ASP A 57 12.34 -12.93 12.24
N PRO A 58 13.66 -13.15 12.40
CA PRO A 58 14.39 -12.67 13.58
C PRO A 58 14.51 -11.14 13.66
N VAL A 59 14.38 -10.42 12.54
CA VAL A 59 14.46 -8.95 12.49
C VAL A 59 13.13 -8.32 12.88
N LEU A 60 12.01 -8.90 12.41
CA LEU A 60 10.67 -8.35 12.63
C LEU A 60 9.94 -8.92 13.84
N SER A 61 10.13 -10.19 14.18
CA SER A 61 9.41 -10.85 15.27
C SER A 61 9.45 -10.04 16.59
N PRO A 62 10.58 -9.42 17.01
CA PRO A 62 10.59 -8.56 18.20
C PRO A 62 9.70 -7.32 18.10
N VAL A 63 9.53 -6.73 16.91
CA VAL A 63 8.68 -5.55 16.67
C VAL A 63 7.21 -5.89 16.87
N PHE A 64 6.81 -7.10 16.49
CA PHE A 64 5.43 -7.57 16.52
C PHE A 64 5.13 -8.51 17.70
N ALA A 65 6.01 -8.63 18.69
CA ALA A 65 5.88 -9.59 19.79
C ALA A 65 4.65 -9.38 20.70
N HIS A 66 4.04 -8.19 20.67
CA HIS A 66 2.93 -7.79 21.54
C HIS A 66 1.63 -7.49 20.82
N VAL A 67 1.55 -7.76 19.51
CA VAL A 67 0.31 -7.56 18.75
C VAL A 67 -0.69 -8.68 19.05
N GLY A 68 -1.98 -8.34 19.10
CA GLY A 68 -3.05 -9.29 19.34
C GLY A 68 -3.39 -10.14 18.11
N PRO A 69 -4.24 -11.18 18.26
CA PRO A 69 -4.62 -12.09 17.17
C PRO A 69 -5.32 -11.38 15.99
N GLU A 70 -6.03 -10.29 16.25
CA GLU A 70 -6.74 -9.51 15.23
C GLU A 70 -5.80 -8.64 14.37
N HIS A 71 -4.50 -8.55 14.71
CA HIS A 71 -3.60 -7.61 14.05
C HIS A 71 -3.50 -7.83 12.53
N ALA A 72 -3.44 -9.09 12.08
CA ALA A 72 -3.39 -9.41 10.66
C ALA A 72 -4.64 -8.93 9.92
N HIS A 73 -5.83 -9.16 10.49
CA HIS A 73 -7.09 -8.71 9.91
C HIS A 73 -7.18 -7.18 9.89
N ASN A 74 -6.80 -6.50 10.97
CA ASN A 74 -6.81 -5.04 11.02
C ASN A 74 -5.88 -4.42 9.95
N VAL A 75 -4.74 -5.06 9.65
CA VAL A 75 -3.86 -4.65 8.55
C VAL A 75 -4.49 -4.93 7.19
N ALA A 76 -5.24 -6.03 7.03
CA ALA A 76 -5.97 -6.32 5.80
C ALA A 76 -7.04 -5.25 5.53
N LEU A 77 -7.78 -4.82 6.55
CA LEU A 77 -8.74 -3.73 6.45
C LEU A 77 -8.06 -2.42 6.03
N TRP A 78 -6.91 -2.10 6.64
CA TRP A 78 -6.13 -0.90 6.29
C TRP A 78 -5.67 -0.94 4.82
N LEU A 79 -5.02 -2.03 4.40
CA LEU A 79 -4.55 -2.19 3.02
C LEU A 79 -5.70 -2.18 2.02
N GLY A 80 -6.81 -2.85 2.34
CA GLY A 80 -7.99 -2.91 1.49
C GLY A 80 -8.61 -1.53 1.28
N GLU A 81 -8.76 -0.74 2.35
CA GLU A 81 -9.25 0.64 2.24
C GLU A 81 -8.30 1.51 1.41
N VAL A 82 -6.98 1.38 1.63
CA VAL A 82 -5.99 2.14 0.87
C VAL A 82 -6.02 1.81 -0.61
N CYS A 83 -6.18 0.54 -0.97
CA CYS A 83 -6.26 0.07 -2.36
C CYS A 83 -7.61 0.38 -3.05
N GLY A 84 -8.46 1.22 -2.45
CA GLY A 84 -9.72 1.68 -3.04
C GLY A 84 -10.95 0.88 -2.60
N GLY A 85 -10.81 -0.01 -1.62
CA GLY A 85 -11.93 -0.74 -1.03
C GLY A 85 -12.82 0.12 -0.12
N PRO A 86 -13.85 -0.50 0.48
CA PRO A 86 -14.72 0.15 1.47
C PRO A 86 -13.92 0.74 2.65
N PRO A 87 -14.42 1.79 3.33
CA PRO A 87 -13.74 2.44 4.45
C PRO A 87 -13.79 1.62 5.76
N ALA A 88 -13.65 0.30 5.68
CA ALA A 88 -13.86 -0.61 6.80
C ALA A 88 -12.89 -0.36 7.97
N TYR A 89 -11.61 -0.08 7.69
CA TYR A 89 -10.67 0.27 8.76
C TYR A 89 -11.05 1.60 9.42
N THR A 90 -11.46 2.59 8.62
CA THR A 90 -11.94 3.86 9.15
C THR A 90 -13.15 3.69 10.03
N ASP A 91 -14.15 2.94 9.58
CA ASP A 91 -15.41 2.73 10.30
C ASP A 91 -15.20 1.92 11.60
N GLU A 92 -14.32 0.92 11.58
CA GLU A 92 -14.11 0.01 12.71
C GLU A 92 -13.03 0.48 13.70
N HIS A 93 -12.02 1.20 13.21
CA HIS A 93 -10.84 1.56 14.01
C HIS A 93 -10.58 3.06 14.11
N GLY A 94 -11.25 3.89 13.29
CA GLY A 94 -11.10 5.35 13.33
C GLY A 94 -10.01 5.90 12.40
N GLY A 95 -9.61 5.13 11.39
CA GLY A 95 -8.84 5.61 10.23
C GLY A 95 -7.39 5.96 10.56
N TYR A 96 -6.81 6.89 9.81
CA TYR A 96 -5.41 7.29 9.94
C TYR A 96 -4.97 7.60 11.39
N PRO A 97 -5.73 8.35 12.23
CA PRO A 97 -5.34 8.59 13.61
C PRO A 97 -5.12 7.30 14.42
N ALA A 98 -5.86 6.23 14.12
CA ALA A 98 -5.71 4.95 14.79
C ALA A 98 -4.47 4.18 14.31
N MET A 99 -4.28 4.10 12.99
CA MET A 99 -3.06 3.55 12.39
C MET A 99 -1.81 4.23 12.95
N LEU A 100 -1.84 5.56 13.09
CA LEU A 100 -0.68 6.35 13.51
C LEU A 100 -0.27 6.00 14.95
N ARG A 101 -1.23 5.82 15.85
CA ARG A 101 -0.96 5.42 17.25
C ARG A 101 -0.20 4.09 17.35
N HIS A 102 -0.36 3.19 16.38
CA HIS A 102 0.36 1.92 16.36
C HIS A 102 1.81 2.06 15.93
N HIS A 103 2.23 3.19 15.36
CA HIS A 103 3.60 3.40 14.86
C HIS A 103 4.43 4.30 15.78
N ILE A 104 3.80 5.24 16.49
CA ILE A 104 4.50 6.21 17.35
C ILE A 104 5.36 5.50 18.39
N GLY A 105 6.64 5.88 18.47
CA GLY A 105 7.57 5.42 19.50
C GLY A 105 8.17 4.03 19.25
N LEU A 106 7.82 3.35 18.15
CA LEU A 106 8.39 2.04 17.83
C LEU A 106 9.88 2.08 17.45
N SER A 107 10.43 3.26 17.11
CA SER A 107 11.83 3.43 16.69
C SER A 107 12.24 2.44 15.58
N ILE A 108 11.39 2.28 14.58
CA ILE A 108 11.60 1.34 13.47
C ILE A 108 12.91 1.70 12.76
N THR A 109 13.78 0.72 12.60
CA THR A 109 15.07 0.88 11.94
C THR A 109 14.94 0.77 10.41
N PRO A 110 15.90 1.29 9.63
CA PRO A 110 15.93 1.10 8.18
C PRO A 110 15.95 -0.38 7.76
N GLU A 111 16.62 -1.23 8.54
CA GLU A 111 16.69 -2.69 8.32
C GLU A 111 15.31 -3.33 8.51
N GLN A 112 14.63 -3.04 9.63
CA GLN A 112 13.28 -3.53 9.89
C GLN A 112 12.29 -3.07 8.81
N ARG A 113 12.34 -1.79 8.41
CA ARG A 113 11.49 -1.26 7.34
C ARG A 113 11.71 -2.01 6.03
N ALA A 114 12.97 -2.15 5.61
CA ALA A 114 13.31 -2.85 4.37
C ALA A 114 12.89 -4.33 4.42
N ARG A 115 13.08 -4.99 5.57
CA ARG A 115 12.67 -6.38 5.76
C ARG A 115 11.15 -6.57 5.72
N TRP A 116 10.40 -5.66 6.33
CA TRP A 116 8.94 -5.63 6.30
C TRP A 116 8.43 -5.49 4.86
N ALA A 117 8.99 -4.53 4.11
CA ALA A 117 8.60 -4.27 2.72
C ALA A 117 8.90 -5.47 1.80
N ALA A 118 10.06 -6.11 1.98
CA ALA A 118 10.40 -7.32 1.22
C ALA A 118 9.46 -8.48 1.54
N LEU A 119 9.20 -8.74 2.83
CA LEU A 119 8.38 -9.88 3.24
C LEU A 119 6.91 -9.77 2.79
N ILE A 120 6.32 -8.57 2.79
CA ILE A 120 4.94 -8.42 2.29
C ILE A 120 4.87 -8.56 0.76
N ALA A 121 5.92 -8.17 0.05
CA ALA A 121 6.02 -8.40 -1.39
C ALA A 121 6.13 -9.90 -1.70
N ASP A 122 7.00 -10.63 -0.99
CA ASP A 122 7.14 -12.09 -1.13
C ASP A 122 5.83 -12.82 -0.74
N ALA A 123 5.15 -12.37 0.32
CA ALA A 123 3.88 -12.92 0.77
C ALA A 123 2.75 -12.74 -0.25
N ALA A 124 2.84 -11.73 -1.14
CA ALA A 124 1.83 -11.49 -2.15
C ALA A 124 1.78 -12.61 -3.21
N ASP A 125 2.92 -13.22 -3.53
CA ASP A 125 2.97 -14.39 -4.42
C ASP A 125 2.34 -15.62 -3.74
N GLU A 126 2.72 -15.90 -2.50
CA GLU A 126 2.19 -17.06 -1.74
C GLU A 126 0.69 -16.93 -1.44
N ALA A 127 0.20 -15.71 -1.20
CA ALA A 127 -1.22 -15.43 -0.98
C ALA A 127 -2.08 -15.46 -2.25
N GLY A 128 -1.44 -15.57 -3.43
CA GLY A 128 -2.10 -15.61 -4.73
C GLY A 128 -2.70 -14.27 -5.13
N LEU A 129 -2.05 -13.15 -4.77
CA LEU A 129 -2.39 -11.85 -5.35
C LEU A 129 -1.96 -11.81 -6.84
N PRO A 130 -2.59 -10.97 -7.68
CA PRO A 130 -2.24 -10.85 -9.09
C PRO A 130 -0.75 -10.59 -9.32
N ASP A 131 -0.16 -11.33 -10.26
CA ASP A 131 1.27 -11.27 -10.60
C ASP A 131 1.55 -10.46 -11.87
N ASP A 132 0.53 -9.82 -12.44
CA ASP A 132 0.70 -8.91 -13.56
C ASP A 132 1.58 -7.71 -13.18
N PRO A 133 2.47 -7.26 -14.09
CA PRO A 133 3.41 -6.18 -13.80
C PRO A 133 2.75 -4.88 -13.32
N GLU A 134 1.56 -4.56 -13.84
CA GLU A 134 0.80 -3.38 -13.50
C GLU A 134 0.40 -3.38 -12.01
N PHE A 135 -0.20 -4.47 -11.52
CA PHE A 135 -0.59 -4.59 -10.12
C PHE A 135 0.63 -4.65 -9.20
N ARG A 136 1.62 -5.46 -9.58
CA ARG A 136 2.85 -5.62 -8.78
C ARG A 136 3.60 -4.30 -8.62
N SER A 137 3.71 -3.51 -9.69
CA SER A 137 4.31 -2.18 -9.65
C SER A 137 3.57 -1.26 -8.67
N ALA A 138 2.24 -1.18 -8.78
CA ALA A 138 1.42 -0.31 -7.94
C ALA A 138 1.47 -0.71 -6.45
N PHE A 139 1.34 -2.01 -6.17
CA PHE A 139 1.36 -2.54 -4.81
C PHE A 139 2.72 -2.34 -4.13
N VAL A 140 3.82 -2.65 -4.81
CA VAL A 140 5.18 -2.45 -4.28
C VAL A 140 5.47 -0.97 -4.05
N ALA A 141 5.01 -0.08 -4.94
CA ALA A 141 5.15 1.36 -4.76
C ALA A 141 4.45 1.85 -3.48
N TYR A 142 3.24 1.36 -3.20
CA TYR A 142 2.54 1.68 -1.96
C TYR A 142 3.30 1.19 -0.73
N VAL A 143 3.71 -0.07 -0.73
CA VAL A 143 4.45 -0.70 0.37
C VAL A 143 5.72 0.09 0.68
N GLU A 144 6.47 0.49 -0.35
CA GLU A 144 7.68 1.29 -0.19
C GLU A 144 7.38 2.69 0.37
N TRP A 145 6.39 3.39 -0.18
CA TRP A 145 6.00 4.72 0.27
C TRP A 145 5.45 4.71 1.71
N GLY A 146 4.50 3.83 2.00
CA GLY A 146 3.84 3.70 3.30
C GLY A 146 4.81 3.26 4.39
N SER A 147 5.70 2.31 4.10
CA SER A 147 6.70 1.87 5.09
C SER A 147 7.71 2.96 5.46
N ARG A 148 8.06 3.86 4.53
CA ARG A 148 8.89 5.04 4.84
C ARG A 148 8.19 5.99 5.81
N ILE A 149 6.90 6.26 5.59
CA ILE A 149 6.10 7.08 6.51
C ILE A 149 5.98 6.41 7.88
N GLY A 150 5.70 5.11 7.93
CA GLY A 150 5.66 4.34 9.17
C GLY A 150 6.97 4.43 9.95
N MET A 151 8.11 4.31 9.26
CA MET A 151 9.43 4.47 9.86
C MET A 151 9.65 5.89 10.40
N VAL A 152 9.34 6.93 9.61
CA VAL A 152 9.46 8.34 10.04
C VAL A 152 8.60 8.59 11.27
N ASN A 153 7.32 8.22 11.24
CA ASN A 153 6.38 8.43 12.34
C ASN A 153 6.73 7.67 13.62
N SER A 154 7.58 6.65 13.52
CA SER A 154 8.03 5.86 14.68
C SER A 154 9.19 6.48 15.45
N GLN A 155 9.88 7.48 14.89
CA GLN A 155 11.09 8.02 15.49
C GLN A 155 10.78 8.86 16.74
N PRO A 156 11.67 8.88 17.75
CA PRO A 156 11.51 9.74 18.91
C PRO A 156 11.46 11.23 18.51
N GLY A 157 10.51 11.98 19.08
CA GLY A 157 10.41 13.43 18.90
C GLY A 157 9.73 13.90 17.61
N THR A 158 9.21 12.99 16.78
CA THR A 158 8.43 13.37 15.59
C THR A 158 7.03 13.86 15.96
N THR A 159 6.53 14.86 15.23
CA THR A 159 5.18 15.42 15.39
C THR A 159 4.39 15.27 14.08
N PRO A 160 4.03 14.05 13.67
CA PRO A 160 3.20 13.84 12.49
C PRO A 160 1.81 14.49 12.68
N PRO A 161 1.13 14.88 11.58
CA PRO A 161 -0.23 15.41 11.66
C PRO A 161 -1.13 14.48 12.45
N ALA A 162 -1.80 14.99 13.48
CA ALA A 162 -2.67 14.17 14.34
C ALA A 162 -3.89 13.61 13.59
N ALA A 163 -4.28 14.26 12.48
CA ALA A 163 -5.34 13.83 11.59
C ALA A 163 -4.94 14.07 10.13
N ALA A 164 -5.17 13.04 9.31
CA ALA A 164 -5.01 13.05 7.86
C ALA A 164 -6.04 12.05 7.28
N PRO A 165 -6.40 12.13 5.99
CA PRO A 165 -7.20 11.09 5.37
C PRO A 165 -6.42 9.78 5.28
N VAL A 166 -7.14 8.65 5.24
CA VAL A 166 -6.54 7.39 4.81
C VAL A 166 -6.08 7.55 3.36
N PRO A 167 -4.84 7.19 3.01
CA PRO A 167 -4.36 7.28 1.63
C PRO A 167 -5.27 6.50 0.68
N ARG A 168 -5.48 7.02 -0.53
CA ARG A 168 -6.10 6.27 -1.62
C ARG A 168 -5.05 6.02 -2.68
N TRP A 169 -4.70 4.77 -2.88
CA TRP A 169 -3.62 4.35 -3.77
C TRP A 169 -4.17 3.72 -5.05
N GLY A 170 -3.71 4.22 -6.19
CA GLY A 170 -4.10 3.76 -7.52
C GLY A 170 -2.91 3.19 -8.31
N TRP A 171 -3.08 3.12 -9.63
CA TRP A 171 -2.14 2.47 -10.55
C TRP A 171 -0.83 3.25 -10.82
N GLY A 172 -0.64 4.47 -10.26
CA GLY A 172 0.55 5.31 -10.52
C GLY A 172 0.80 6.49 -9.57
N GLU A 173 0.31 6.43 -8.33
CA GLU A 173 0.00 7.63 -7.52
C GLU A 173 1.01 7.99 -6.39
N ALA A 174 2.32 7.71 -6.56
CA ALA A 174 3.32 7.94 -5.52
C ALA A 174 4.14 9.23 -5.70
N PRO A 175 3.66 10.42 -5.28
CA PRO A 175 4.49 11.62 -5.27
C PRO A 175 5.55 11.55 -4.14
N PRO A 176 6.68 12.27 -4.27
CA PRO A 176 7.67 12.39 -3.18
C PRO A 176 7.03 12.91 -1.89
N TYR A 177 7.39 12.30 -0.74
CA TYR A 177 6.96 12.79 0.57
C TYR A 177 7.59 14.15 0.87
N ASN A 178 6.76 15.17 1.09
CA ASN A 178 7.19 16.48 1.58
C ASN A 178 6.95 16.58 3.10
N PRO A 179 8.02 16.62 3.94
CA PRO A 179 7.89 16.72 5.38
C PRO A 179 7.52 18.13 5.90
N ASP A 180 7.51 19.14 5.01
CA ASP A 180 7.35 20.57 5.34
C ASP A 180 5.88 21.04 5.37
#